data_AF-A0A5E4A9V4-F1
#
_entry.id   AF-A0A5E4A9V4-F1
#
_cell.length_a   1.000
_cell.length_b   1.000
_cell.length_c   1.000
_cell.angle_alpha   90.00
_cell.angle_beta   90.00
_cell.angle_gamma   90.00
#
_symmetry.space_group_name_H-M   'P 1'
#
loop_
_entity.id
_entity.type
_entity.pdbx_description
1 polymer ?
#
loop_
_entity_poly.entity_id
_entity_poly.type
_entity_poly.pdbx_seq_one_letter_code
_entity_poly.pdbx_strand_id
1 'polypeptide(L)'
;MPRKQLLVGRFARHGDPRGAVAMFLSVVSFAKSKSKTLLVKMVSQAGTGFSFNAKRSRLREKLTLLHYDPLVKKKVLFTEQKKIRSL
;
A
#
# COMPACT_ATOMS: atom_id res chain seq x y z
N MET A 1 -9.70 42.97 -29.26
CA MET A 1 -10.56 43.20 -30.45
C MET A 1 -9.68 43.73 -31.58
N PRO A 2 -9.88 43.34 -32.84
CA PRO A 2 -10.06 42.01 -33.43
C PRO A 2 -9.01 41.83 -34.58
N ARG A 3 -8.92 40.83 -35.46
CA ARG A 3 -9.94 40.23 -36.33
C ARG A 3 -9.23 39.28 -37.32
N LYS A 4 -9.90 38.16 -37.67
CA LYS A 4 -9.77 37.32 -38.90
C LYS A 4 -8.58 36.33 -38.92
N GLN A 5 -8.71 35.07 -39.38
CA GLN A 5 -9.82 34.33 -40.00
C GLN A 5 -9.55 32.82 -39.93
N LEU A 6 -10.62 32.04 -39.87
CA LEU A 6 -10.68 30.59 -40.10
C LEU A 6 -10.33 30.23 -41.56
N LEU A 7 -9.73 29.05 -41.81
CA LEU A 7 -10.33 28.01 -42.67
C LEU A 7 -9.61 26.65 -42.60
N VAL A 8 -10.29 25.69 -41.95
CA VAL A 8 -10.44 24.25 -42.25
C VAL A 8 -9.45 23.60 -43.24
N GLY A 9 -8.52 22.81 -42.70
CA GLY A 9 -7.84 21.75 -43.45
C GLY A 9 -8.68 20.48 -43.47
N ARG A 10 -9.30 20.17 -44.61
CA ARG A 10 -9.98 18.91 -44.89
C ARG A 10 -8.99 17.75 -44.79
N PHE A 11 -9.05 16.97 -43.71
CA PHE A 11 -8.44 15.65 -43.68
C PHE A 11 -9.26 14.72 -44.57
N ALA A 12 -8.68 14.37 -45.72
CA ALA A 12 -9.20 13.35 -46.61
C ALA A 12 -9.33 12.04 -45.83
N ARG A 13 -10.56 11.56 -45.64
CA ARG A 13 -10.83 10.19 -45.22
C ARG A 13 -10.59 9.29 -46.44
N HIS A 14 -9.36 8.85 -46.62
CA HIS A 14 -9.06 7.71 -47.49
C HIS A 14 -9.22 6.44 -46.66
N GLY A 15 -10.11 5.56 -47.12
CA GLY A 15 -10.43 4.33 -46.42
C GLY A 15 -9.31 3.30 -46.54
N ASP A 16 -8.99 2.67 -45.41
CA ASP A 16 -8.27 1.42 -45.32
C ASP A 16 -9.08 0.46 -44.41
N PRO A 17 -9.70 -0.61 -44.95
CA PRO A 17 -10.50 -1.54 -44.15
C PRO A 17 -9.71 -2.75 -43.64
N ARG A 18 -8.36 -2.71 -43.64
CA ARG A 18 -7.52 -3.87 -43.30
C ARG A 18 -6.25 -3.46 -42.56
N GLY A 19 -6.40 -3.02 -41.32
CA GLY A 19 -5.29 -2.61 -40.47
C GLY A 19 -5.54 -2.97 -39.02
N ALA A 20 -5.05 -4.14 -38.64
CA ALA A 20 -4.60 -4.50 -37.31
C ALA A 20 -5.39 -3.94 -36.10
N VAL A 21 -6.12 -4.86 -35.46
CA VAL A 21 -6.42 -4.90 -34.03
C VAL A 21 -5.18 -4.49 -33.23
N ALA A 22 -5.03 -3.22 -32.90
CA ALA A 22 -3.99 -2.74 -32.00
C ALA A 22 -4.43 -1.44 -31.35
N MET A 23 -3.93 -1.22 -30.13
CA MET A 23 -4.11 -0.02 -29.30
C MET A 23 -5.30 -0.05 -28.34
N PHE A 24 -5.50 -1.17 -27.64
CA PHE A 24 -5.85 -1.10 -26.22
C PHE A 24 -4.67 -1.57 -25.38
N LEU A 25 -3.49 -0.95 -25.59
CA LEU A 25 -2.38 -1.03 -24.65
C LEU A 25 -2.75 -0.14 -23.45
N SER A 26 -3.51 -0.71 -22.52
CA SER A 26 -3.79 -0.08 -21.24
C SER A 26 -2.45 0.27 -20.59
N VAL A 27 -2.22 1.56 -20.36
CA VAL A 27 -1.14 2.06 -19.50
C VAL A 27 -1.38 1.53 -18.09
N VAL A 28 -0.89 0.32 -17.79
CA VAL A 28 -0.90 -0.20 -16.43
C VAL A 28 0.14 0.59 -15.66
N SER A 29 -0.30 1.69 -15.05
CA SER A 29 0.49 2.44 -14.07
C SER A 29 0.92 1.46 -12.99
N PHE A 30 2.21 1.12 -12.95
CA PHE A 30 2.79 0.29 -11.90
C PHE A 30 2.73 1.06 -10.57
N ALA A 31 1.58 1.01 -9.92
CA ALA A 31 1.38 1.63 -8.63
C ALA A 31 2.39 1.00 -7.65
N LYS A 32 3.18 1.86 -6.98
CA LYS A 32 4.18 1.41 -6.02
C LYS A 32 3.52 0.52 -4.97
N SER A 33 3.85 -0.77 -4.99
CA SER A 33 3.20 -1.75 -4.13
C SER A 33 3.45 -1.40 -2.66
N LYS A 34 2.37 -1.38 -1.88
CA LYS A 34 2.48 -1.18 -0.43
C LYS A 34 3.15 -2.41 0.17
N SER A 35 4.05 -2.19 1.12
CA SER A 35 4.79 -3.33 1.66
C SER A 35 3.91 -4.29 2.46
N LYS A 36 4.25 -5.58 2.33
CA LYS A 36 3.50 -6.71 2.87
C LYS A 36 3.59 -6.81 4.39
N THR A 37 4.69 -6.35 4.98
CA THR A 37 4.99 -6.53 6.40
C THR A 37 5.08 -5.19 7.13
N LEU A 38 4.53 -5.15 8.34
CA LEU A 38 4.55 -4.01 9.24
C LEU A 38 5.41 -4.35 10.46
N LEU A 39 6.20 -3.38 10.92
CA LEU A 39 6.84 -3.42 12.22
C LEU A 39 5.88 -2.78 13.24
N VAL A 40 5.55 -3.54 14.28
CA VAL A 40 4.60 -3.13 15.31
C VAL A 40 5.24 -3.19 16.69
N LYS A 41 4.77 -2.32 17.59
CA LYS A 41 5.16 -2.32 19.00
C LYS A 41 4.16 -3.16 19.79
N MET A 42 4.68 -4.22 20.41
CA MET A 42 3.96 -5.08 21.35
C MET A 42 4.16 -4.55 22.77
N VAL A 43 3.11 -4.54 23.59
CA VAL A 43 3.15 -4.05 24.98
C VAL A 43 2.61 -5.12 25.92
N SER A 44 3.30 -5.30 27.06
CA SER A 44 2.90 -6.23 28.11
C SER A 44 1.58 -5.82 28.74
N GLN A 45 0.63 -6.76 28.85
CA GLN A 45 -0.64 -6.57 29.55
C GLN A 45 -0.52 -6.57 31.07
N ALA A 46 0.66 -6.88 31.62
CA ALA A 46 0.91 -6.79 33.07
C ALA A 46 1.10 -5.34 33.57
N GLY A 47 1.02 -4.33 32.69
CA GLY A 47 1.12 -2.92 33.10
C GLY A 47 2.55 -2.47 33.45
N THR A 48 3.57 -3.27 33.15
CA THR A 48 4.98 -2.98 33.47
C THR A 48 5.63 -1.95 32.55
N GLY A 49 5.01 -1.65 31.41
CA GLY A 49 5.60 -0.81 30.37
C GLY A 49 6.65 -1.51 29.49
N PHE A 50 6.97 -2.78 29.76
CA PHE A 50 7.86 -3.55 28.88
C PHE A 50 7.22 -3.72 27.49
N SER A 51 8.02 -3.46 26.47
CA SER A 51 7.56 -3.49 25.09
C SER A 51 8.68 -3.91 24.14
N PHE A 52 8.29 -4.60 23.07
CA PHE A 52 9.22 -5.08 22.06
C PHE A 52 8.62 -4.94 20.66
N ASN A 53 9.46 -5.09 19.64
CA ASN A 53 9.04 -4.95 18.25
C ASN A 53 8.77 -6.31 17.62
N ALA A 54 7.65 -6.45 16.93
CA ALA A 54 7.28 -7.65 16.19
C ALA A 54 6.97 -7.31 14.73
N LYS A 55 7.10 -8.31 13.86
CA LYS A 55 6.72 -8.20 12.45
C LYS A 55 5.35 -8.85 12.25
N ARG A 56 4.45 -8.19 11.53
CA ARG A 56 3.16 -8.76 11.13
C ARG A 56 2.82 -8.50 9.68
N SER A 57 2.00 -9.37 9.09
CA SER A 57 1.41 -9.11 7.78
C SER A 57 0.42 -7.96 7.86
N ARG A 58 0.42 -7.07 6.86
CA ARG A 58 -0.47 -5.90 6.79
C ARG A 58 -1.95 -6.29 6.78
N LEU A 59 -2.29 -7.42 6.18
CA LEU A 59 -3.67 -7.88 6.03
C LEU A 59 -4.18 -8.69 7.22
N ARG A 60 -3.31 -9.05 8.17
CA ARG A 60 -3.72 -9.81 9.36
C ARG A 60 -4.28 -8.89 10.43
N GLU A 61 -5.02 -9.48 11.36
CA GLU A 61 -5.51 -8.82 12.57
C GLU A 61 -4.37 -8.43 13.52
N LYS A 62 -4.71 -7.73 14.61
CA LYS A 62 -3.74 -7.31 15.64
C LYS A 62 -3.10 -8.52 16.30
N LEU A 63 -1.80 -8.46 16.52
CA LEU A 63 -1.09 -9.54 17.19
C LEU A 63 -1.42 -9.58 18.70
N THR A 64 -1.66 -10.79 19.18
CA THR A 64 -1.67 -11.14 20.61
C THR A 64 -0.72 -12.32 20.80
N LEU A 65 0.25 -12.17 21.71
CA LEU A 65 1.33 -13.15 21.87
C LEU A 65 1.60 -13.38 23.36
N LEU A 66 1.79 -14.63 23.75
CA LEU A 66 2.20 -14.96 25.11
C LEU A 66 3.74 -14.99 25.17
N HIS A 67 4.34 -14.03 25.84
CA HIS A 67 5.79 -13.84 25.88
C HIS A 67 6.30 -13.59 27.31
N TYR A 68 7.59 -13.82 27.54
CA TYR A 68 8.19 -13.57 28.85
C TYR A 68 8.37 -12.08 29.09
N ASP A 69 7.88 -11.59 30.23
CA ASP A 69 8.14 -10.23 30.71
C ASP A 69 9.25 -10.29 31.78
N PRO A 70 10.45 -9.70 31.52
CA PRO A 70 11.55 -9.73 32.47
C PRO A 70 11.28 -8.93 33.75
N LEU A 71 10.34 -7.98 33.73
CA LEU A 71 9.99 -7.19 34.92
C LEU A 71 9.09 -7.99 35.87
N VAL A 72 8.16 -8.79 35.34
CA VAL A 72 7.27 -9.67 36.15
C VAL A 72 7.90 -11.04 36.43
N LYS A 73 8.92 -11.42 35.63
CA LYS A 73 9.53 -12.75 35.62
C LYS A 73 8.55 -13.89 35.33
N LYS A 74 7.53 -13.60 34.51
CA LYS A 74 6.47 -14.55 34.14
C LYS A 74 6.14 -14.38 32.66
N LYS A 75 5.51 -15.41 32.08
CA LYS A 75 4.92 -15.28 30.74
C LYS A 75 3.59 -14.53 30.85
N VAL A 76 3.46 -13.45 30.10
CA VAL A 76 2.32 -12.54 30.12
C VAL A 76 1.81 -12.40 28.68
N LEU A 77 0.53 -12.03 28.54
CA LEU A 77 -0.03 -11.65 27.26
C LEU A 77 0.53 -10.29 26.81
N PHE A 78 0.99 -10.22 25.57
CA PHE A 78 1.40 -9.00 24.88
C PHE A 78 0.42 -8.71 23.77
N THR A 79 0.06 -7.44 23.60
CA THR A 79 -0.84 -7.00 22.54
C THR A 79 -0.20 -5.91 21.69
N GLU A 80 -0.59 -5.84 20.43
CA GLU A 80 -0.17 -4.79 19.52
C GLU A 80 -0.77 -3.44 19.93
N GLN A 81 0.09 -2.48 20.28
CA GLN A 81 -0.31 -1.13 20.63
C GLN A 81 -0.31 -0.20 19.41
N LYS A 82 0.80 -0.18 18.65
CA LYS A 82 0.95 0.73 17.51
C LYS A 82 1.79 0.14 16.39
N LYS A 83 1.48 0.54 15.16
CA LYS A 83 2.35 0.37 13.99
C LYS A 83 3.50 1.39 14.07
N ILE A 84 4.74 0.92 13.97
CA ILE A 84 5.94 1.77 13.96
C ILE A 84 6.20 2.24 12.54
N ARG A 85 6.41 1.30 11.62
CA ARG A 85 6.66 1.59 10.19
C ARG A 85 6.30 0.43 9.30
N SER A 86 6.08 0.71 8.02
CA SER A 86 6.10 -0.31 6.98
C SER A 86 7.55 -0.74 6.72
N LEU A 87 7.80 -2.04 6.67
CA LEU A 87 9.09 -2.58 6.24
C LEU A 87 9.16 -2.70 4.73
#